data_AF-A0A7V6U235-F1
#
_entry.id   AF-A0A7V6U235-F1
#
_cell.length_a   1.000
_cell.length_b   1.000
_cell.length_c   1.000
_cell.angle_alpha   90.00
_cell.angle_beta   90.00
_cell.angle_gamma   90.00
#
_symmetry.space_group_name_H-M   'P 1'
#
loop_
_entity.id
_entity.type
_entity.pdbx_description
1 polymer ?
#
loop_
_entity_poly.entity_id
_entity_poly.type
_entity_poly.pdbx_seq_one_letter_code
_entity_poly.pdbx_strand_id
1 'polypeptide(L)' 'MTDSQTHLFRVELERPNGALDCYPCVSLDTLPELIVPLISSADEPAGTIVRVYDYQRWTPDSESGLIRALSLLE' A
#
# COMPACT_ATOMS: atom_id res chain seq x y z
N MET A 1 -27.13 -3.86 16.15
CA MET A 1 -26.67 -3.09 14.98
C MET A 1 -25.20 -3.41 14.84
N THR A 2 -24.84 -4.34 13.97
CA THR A 2 -23.45 -4.72 13.73
C THR A 2 -22.80 -3.59 12.96
N ASP A 3 -22.05 -2.78 13.69
CA ASP A 3 -21.12 -1.79 13.17
C ASP A 3 -20.16 -2.54 12.23
N SER A 4 -20.47 -2.53 10.94
CA SER A 4 -19.55 -3.02 9.92
C SER A 4 -18.49 -1.94 9.84
N GLN A 5 -17.54 -1.97 10.77
CA GLN A 5 -16.38 -1.11 10.74
C GLN A 5 -15.69 -1.39 9.42
N THR A 6 -15.91 -0.51 8.44
CA THR A 6 -15.29 -0.63 7.13
C THR A 6 -13.79 -0.46 7.35
N HIS A 7 -13.07 -1.59 7.42
CA HIS A 7 -11.62 -1.62 7.50
C HIS A 7 -11.09 -1.08 6.17
N LEU A 8 -10.71 0.20 6.19
CA LEU A 8 -10.12 0.89 5.06
C LEU A 8 -8.60 0.84 5.18
N PHE A 9 -7.95 0.67 4.04
CA PHE A 9 -6.51 0.58 3.91
C PHE A 9 -6.01 1.68 2.99
N ARG A 10 -5.01 2.43 3.45
CA ARG A 10 -4.27 3.40 2.64
C ARG A 10 -3.09 2.69 2.01
N VAL A 11 -2.89 2.90 0.71
CA VAL A 11 -1.77 2.34 -0.04
C VAL A 11 -0.91 3.48 -0.55
N GLU A 12 0.39 3.38 -0.31
CA GLU A 12 1.39 4.31 -0.80
C GLU A 12 2.44 3.55 -1.61
N LEU A 13 2.91 4.16 -2.68
CA LEU A 13 3.94 3.63 -3.56
C LEU A 13 5.11 4.60 -3.56
N GLU A 14 6.23 4.20 -2.97
CA GLU A 14 7.47 4.95 -3.01
C GLU A 14 8.41 4.37 -4.05
N ARG A 15 8.78 5.16 -5.04
CA ARG A 15 9.77 4.79 -6.05
C ARG A 15 11.19 5.09 -5.56
N PRO A 16 12.23 4.46 -6.15
CA PRO A 16 13.62 4.68 -5.75
C PRO A 16 14.11 6.12 -5.87
N ASN A 17 13.46 6.93 -6.71
CA ASN A 17 13.76 8.35 -6.87
C ASN A 17 13.14 9.24 -5.76
N GLY A 18 12.47 8.63 -4.77
CA GLY A 18 11.78 9.31 -3.68
C GLY A 18 10.37 9.82 -4.04
N ALA A 19 9.87 9.55 -5.25
CA ALA A 19 8.50 9.90 -5.62
C ALA A 19 7.52 9.01 -4.85
N LEU A 20 6.52 9.64 -4.23
CA LEU A 20 5.50 8.97 -3.44
C LEU A 20 4.12 9.19 -4.09
N ASP A 21 3.48 8.11 -4.52
CA ASP A 21 2.08 8.12 -4.94
C ASP A 21 1.18 7.60 -3.82
N CYS A 22 0.11 8.35 -3.55
CA CYS A 22 -0.90 7.97 -2.56
C CYS A 22 -2.18 7.56 -3.29
N TYR A 23 -2.58 6.30 -3.13
CA TYR A 23 -3.82 5.78 -3.69
C TYR A 23 -5.01 6.06 -2.76
N PRO A 24 -6.25 6.09 -3.30
CA PRO A 24 -7.44 6.20 -2.47
C PRO A 24 -7.51 5.06 -1.44
N CYS A 25 -8.14 5.32 -0.31
CA CYS A 25 -8.34 4.29 0.72
C CYS A 25 -9.32 3.23 0.19
N VAL A 26 -8.93 1.97 0.28
CA VAL A 26 -9.68 0.82 -0.26
C VAL A 26 -10.06 -0.15 0.86
N SER A 27 -11.12 -0.94 0.67
CA SER A 27 -11.49 -1.98 1.64
C SER A 27 -10.53 -3.17 1.57
N LEU A 28 -10.54 -4.03 2.61
CA LEU A 28 -9.74 -5.26 2.59
C LEU A 28 -10.00 -6.11 1.34
N ASP A 29 -11.26 -6.20 0.89
CA ASP A 29 -11.65 -7.02 -0.27
C ASP A 29 -11.10 -6.47 -1.60
N THR A 30 -10.94 -5.15 -1.71
CA THR A 30 -10.45 -4.46 -2.91
C THR A 30 -8.94 -4.22 -2.90
N LEU A 31 -8.31 -4.39 -1.74
CA LEU A 31 -6.88 -4.18 -1.55
C LEU A 31 -5.99 -5.09 -2.43
N PRO A 32 -6.26 -6.40 -2.61
CA PRO A 32 -5.47 -7.25 -3.50
C PRO A 32 -5.52 -6.81 -4.96
N GLU A 33 -6.68 -6.33 -5.42
CA GLU A 33 -6.86 -5.84 -6.79
C GLU A 33 -6.00 -4.59 -7.06
N LEU A 34 -5.72 -3.80 -6.02
CA LEU A 34 -4.82 -2.65 -6.11
C LEU A 34 -3.35 -3.05 -5.97
N ILE A 35 -2.98 -3.88 -5.00
CA ILE A 35 -1.57 -4.21 -4.71
C ILE A 35 -0.96 -5.13 -5.78
N VAL A 36 -1.68 -6.17 -6.19
CA VAL A 36 -1.13 -7.21 -7.08
C VAL A 36 -0.59 -6.61 -8.39
N PRO A 37 -1.30 -5.70 -9.09
CA PRO A 37 -0.76 -5.04 -10.26
C PRO A 37 0.47 -4.19 -9.95
N LEU A 38 0.51 -3.48 -8.80
CA LEU A 38 1.63 -2.60 -8.44
C LEU A 38 2.93 -3.38 -8.21
N ILE A 39 2.86 -4.54 -7.56
CA ILE A 39 4.05 -5.38 -7.31
C ILE A 39 4.43 -6.26 -8.51
N SER A 40 3.49 -6.53 -9.41
CA SER A 40 3.71 -7.38 -10.59
C SER A 40 4.01 -6.57 -11.86
N SER A 41 3.88 -5.25 -11.79
CA SER A 41 4.12 -4.35 -12.92
C SER A 41 5.60 -4.35 -13.27
N ALA A 42 5.93 -4.79 -14.48
CA ALA A 42 7.27 -4.65 -15.03
C ALA A 42 7.63 -3.18 -15.34
N ASP A 43 6.64 -2.28 -15.32
CA ASP A 43 6.83 -0.85 -15.54
C ASP A 43 7.28 -0.10 -14.26
N GLU A 44 7.09 -0.71 -13.07
CA GLU A 44 7.57 -0.10 -11.83
C GLU A 44 9.07 -0.37 -11.64
N PRO A 45 9.89 0.67 -11.35
CA PRO A 45 11.33 0.51 -11.21
C PRO A 45 11.70 -0.43 -10.06
N ALA A 46 12.82 -1.15 -10.23
CA ALA A 46 13.36 -2.00 -9.17
C ALA A 46 13.66 -1.18 -7.91
N GLY A 47 13.31 -1.72 -6.74
CA GLY A 47 13.39 -0.99 -5.47
C GLY A 47 12.17 -0.12 -5.12
N THR A 48 11.10 -0.14 -5.93
CA THR A 48 9.81 0.44 -5.53
C THR A 48 9.27 -0.29 -4.29
N ILE A 49 8.75 0.49 -3.34
CA ILE A 49 8.20 0.04 -2.07
C ILE A 49 6.70 0.33 -2.05
N VAL A 50 5.89 -0.72 -1.95
CA VAL A 50 4.47 -0.60 -1.62
C VAL A 50 4.32 -0.62 -0.10
N ARG A 51 3.68 0.41 0.46
CA ARG A 51 3.31 0.50 1.88
C ARG A 51 1.80 0.46 2.02
N VAL A 52 1.32 -0.32 2.99
CA VAL A 52 -0.11 -0.49 3.25
C VAL A 52 -0.39 -0.23 4.72
N TYR A 53 -1.35 0.63 5.00
CA TYR A 53 -1.70 1.06 6.35
C TYR A 53 -3.18 0.82 6.62
N ASP A 54 -3.51 0.29 7.79
CA ASP A 54 -4.90 0.32 8.27
C ASP A 54 -5.25 1.77 8.64
N TYR A 55 -6.22 2.36 7.94
CA TYR A 55 -6.61 3.76 8.10
C TYR A 55 -7.07 4.07 9.53
N GLN A 56 -7.65 3.11 10.24
CA GLN A 56 -8.11 3.33 11.62
C GLN A 56 -6.95 3.33 12.64
N ARG A 57 -5.82 2.72 12.28
CA ARG A 57 -4.63 2.60 13.14
C ARG A 57 -3.47 3.48 12.70
N TRP A 58 -3.58 4.08 11.51
CA TRP A 58 -2.56 4.92 10.94
C TRP A 58 -2.44 6.23 11.72
N THR A 59 -1.22 6.53 12.17
CA THR A 59 -0.84 7.87 12.61
C THR A 59 0.35 8.32 11.77
N PRO A 60 0.49 9.64 11.49
CA PRO A 60 1.56 10.16 10.64
C PRO A 60 2.98 9.76 11.08
N ASP A 61 3.17 9.51 12.38
CA ASP A 61 4.45 9.14 12.99
C ASP A 61 4.63 7.61 13.19
N SER A 62 3.65 6.80 12.79
CA SER A 62 3.70 5.35 12.96
C SER A 62 4.23 4.68 11.68
N GLU A 63 5.45 4.15 11.74
CA GLU A 63 6.05 3.29 10.70
C GLU A 63 5.35 1.92 10.54
N SER A 64 4.11 1.76 11.03
CA SER A 64 3.36 0.49 11.03
C SER A 64 2.76 0.17 9.67
N GLY A 65 3.56 0.21 8.60
CA GLY A 65 3.20 -0.35 7.30
C GLY A 65 3.12 -1.87 7.39
N LEU A 66 1.95 -2.45 7.10
CA LEU A 66 1.68 -3.89 7.18
C LEU A 66 2.40 -4.71 6.09
N ILE A 67 2.77 -4.08 4.97
CA ILE A 67 3.41 -4.74 3.84
C ILE A 67 4.52 -3.82 3.32
N ARG A 68 5.72 -4.39 3.14
CA ARG A 68 6.86 -3.78 2.45
C ARG A 68 7.28 -4.77 1.37
N ALA A 69 6.77 -4.61 0.15
CA ALA A 69 7.23 -5.40 -0.99
C ALA A 69 8.49 -4.72 -1.56
N LEU A 70 9.63 -5.40 -1.51
CA LEU A 70 10.85 -5.00 -2.20
C LEU A 70 10.84 -5.69 -3.56
N SER A 71 10.59 -4.95 -4.64
CA SER A 71 10.83 -5.48 -5.98
C SER A 71 12.34 -5.65 -6.19
N LEU A 72 12.85 -6.85 -5.88
CA LEU A 72 14.16 -7.33 -6.31
C LEU A 72 13.98 -7.87 -7.72
N LEU A 73 14.47 -7.12 -8.71
CA LEU A 73 14.74 -7.67 -10.04
C LEU A 73 16.24 -7.55 -10.27
N GLU A 74 16.85 -8.72 -10.50
CA GLU A 74 18.27 -8.96 -10.81
C GLU A 74 18.72 -8.25 -12.10
#